data_AF-A0A371D4E6-F1
#
_entry.id   AF-A0A371D4E6-F1
#
_cell.length_a   1.000
_cell.length_b   1.000
_cell.length_c   1.000
_cell.angle_alpha   90.00
_cell.angle_beta   90.00
_cell.angle_gamma   90.00
#
_symmetry.space_group_name_H-M   'P 1'
#
loop_
_entity.id
_entity.type
_entity.pdbx_description
1 polymer ?
#
loop_
_entity_poly.entity_id
_entity_poly.type
_entity_poly.pdbx_seq_one_letter_code
_entity_poly.pdbx_strand_id
1 'polypeptide(L)'
;MSAGGQSPLTSPSSSPPPISHIPTVVARARSPESVPPSASTAPPSSTQPPRPAVRLTRSASRSSLQNSSKIGSRSLAASIEARLKPNGSIITRFGEQDGEPIFIREDRVTSTTEPDVVTYFWESFTTTPLRQPPTLTMYPDLTVGDVYCNHVKGEVKATQLWIWTMGSDGSAYWKRAREGDVREDGRRLTVTPKRKQPSWVSKNWGVKQLRNQQAS
;
A
#
# COMPACT_ATOMS: atom_id res chain seq x y z
N MET A 1 -24.17 48.96 -44.35
CA MET A 1 -25.11 47.91 -44.80
C MET A 1 -24.77 46.67 -43.99
N SER A 2 -25.40 46.48 -42.83
CA SER A 2 -26.62 45.65 -42.63
C SER A 2 -26.35 44.19 -43.01
N ALA A 3 -26.61 43.14 -42.22
CA ALA A 3 -27.33 42.92 -40.97
C ALA A 3 -26.69 41.64 -40.34
N GLY A 4 -26.68 41.40 -39.03
CA GLY A 4 -27.87 41.09 -38.24
C GLY A 4 -28.21 39.60 -38.37
N GLY A 5 -27.73 38.77 -37.45
CA GLY A 5 -28.02 37.34 -37.35
C GLY A 5 -27.99 36.86 -35.91
N GLN A 6 -28.94 37.34 -35.10
CA GLN A 6 -29.29 36.72 -33.83
C GLN A 6 -30.28 35.58 -34.10
N SER A 7 -30.11 34.45 -33.42
CA SER A 7 -31.14 33.42 -33.24
C SER A 7 -30.87 32.62 -31.96
N PRO A 8 -31.92 32.03 -31.35
CA PRO A 8 -32.22 32.26 -29.94
C PRO A 8 -32.05 31.03 -29.02
N LEU A 9 -32.25 31.34 -27.73
CA LEU A 9 -32.34 30.50 -26.53
C LEU A 9 -33.41 29.39 -26.58
N THR A 10 -33.32 28.53 -25.54
CA THR A 10 -34.31 27.56 -24.97
C THR A 10 -34.13 26.10 -25.45
N SER A 11 -34.09 25.05 -24.61
CA SER A 11 -34.77 24.81 -23.32
C SER A 11 -34.02 23.82 -22.41
N PRO A 12 -34.35 23.77 -21.10
CA PRO A 12 -33.87 22.78 -20.14
C PRO A 12 -34.77 21.52 -20.11
N SER A 13 -34.24 20.37 -19.71
CA SER A 13 -35.09 19.26 -19.25
C SER A 13 -34.38 18.39 -18.22
N SER A 14 -34.83 18.52 -16.98
CA SER A 14 -34.56 17.66 -15.84
C SER A 14 -35.27 16.31 -16.00
N SER A 15 -34.59 15.22 -15.62
CA SER A 15 -35.24 14.00 -15.12
C SER A 15 -34.27 13.20 -14.26
N PRO A 16 -34.49 13.06 -12.94
CA PRO A 16 -33.80 12.08 -12.11
C PRO A 16 -34.48 10.70 -12.20
N PRO A 17 -33.72 9.59 -12.12
CA PRO A 17 -34.31 8.26 -12.02
C PRO A 17 -34.84 7.95 -10.60
N PRO A 18 -35.80 7.00 -10.49
CA PRO A 18 -36.58 6.75 -9.29
C PRO A 18 -35.83 5.98 -8.19
N ILE A 19 -36.17 6.33 -6.96
CA ILE A 19 -35.79 5.67 -5.71
C ILE A 19 -36.50 4.30 -5.65
N SER A 20 -35.72 3.22 -5.54
CA SER A 20 -36.27 1.88 -5.27
C SER A 20 -36.27 1.62 -3.76
N HIS A 21 -37.47 1.37 -3.24
CA HIS A 21 -37.77 1.07 -1.84
C HIS A 21 -37.79 -0.46 -1.59
N ILE A 22 -36.98 -0.92 -0.61
CA ILE A 22 -37.22 -1.94 0.46
C ILE A 22 -37.50 -3.42 -0.01
N PRO A 23 -36.98 -4.48 0.67
CA PRO A 23 -37.54 -4.95 1.95
C PRO A 23 -36.52 -5.20 3.07
N THR A 24 -36.93 -4.78 4.26
CA THR A 24 -36.50 -5.21 5.60
C THR A 24 -36.64 -6.73 5.74
N VAL A 25 -35.58 -7.43 6.13
CA VAL A 25 -35.66 -8.84 6.56
C VAL A 25 -35.13 -8.98 7.99
N VAL A 26 -36.10 -9.05 8.90
CA VAL A 26 -36.23 -9.98 10.04
C VAL A 26 -34.97 -10.21 10.91
N ALA A 27 -35.02 -9.63 12.10
CA ALA A 27 -34.32 -10.13 13.28
C ALA A 27 -34.78 -11.56 13.59
N ARG A 28 -33.84 -12.51 13.69
CA ARG A 28 -34.09 -13.81 14.33
C ARG A 28 -33.22 -13.96 15.56
N ALA A 29 -33.92 -14.14 16.67
CA ALA A 29 -33.40 -14.30 18.01
C ALA A 29 -32.86 -15.72 18.27
N ARG A 30 -32.05 -15.79 19.34
CA ARG A 30 -31.81 -16.93 20.25
C ARG A 30 -31.08 -18.16 19.70
N SER A 31 -29.91 -18.41 20.28
CA SER A 31 -29.67 -19.67 20.99
C SER A 31 -28.76 -19.43 22.21
N PRO A 32 -29.21 -19.73 23.44
CA PRO A 32 -28.37 -20.01 24.59
C PRO A 32 -27.96 -21.51 24.57
N GLU A 33 -27.42 -22.01 25.68
CA GLU A 33 -26.93 -23.38 25.95
C GLU A 33 -25.48 -23.66 25.45
N SER A 34 -24.52 -24.17 26.24
CA SER A 34 -24.52 -24.75 27.59
C SER A 34 -23.10 -24.71 28.16
N VAL A 35 -22.95 -24.35 29.43
CA VAL A 35 -21.92 -24.93 30.33
C VAL A 35 -22.55 -26.22 30.90
N PRO A 36 -21.81 -27.27 31.30
CA PRO A 36 -21.29 -27.33 32.68
C PRO A 36 -19.98 -28.19 32.76
N PRO A 37 -19.51 -28.68 33.93
CA PRO A 37 -18.10 -28.53 34.34
C PRO A 37 -17.45 -29.90 34.62
N SER A 38 -16.36 -29.89 35.41
CA SER A 38 -15.73 -31.03 36.11
C SER A 38 -14.48 -31.56 35.44
N ALA A 39 -13.45 -32.02 36.15
CA ALA A 39 -13.01 -31.86 37.52
C ALA A 39 -11.61 -32.50 37.56
N SER A 40 -10.76 -31.96 38.42
CA SER A 40 -9.87 -32.73 39.29
C SER A 40 -8.59 -33.39 38.77
N THR A 41 -7.58 -33.22 39.63
CA THR A 41 -6.51 -34.18 39.98
C THR A 41 -5.14 -33.98 39.30
N ALA A 42 -4.29 -33.23 40.00
CA ALA A 42 -2.85 -33.48 40.08
C ALA A 42 -2.56 -34.56 41.14
N PRO A 43 -1.30 -34.98 41.40
CA PRO A 43 -0.24 -35.49 40.53
C PRO A 43 0.08 -36.98 40.87
N PRO A 44 1.14 -37.60 40.33
CA PRO A 44 2.31 -37.75 41.18
C PRO A 44 3.68 -37.68 40.49
N SER A 45 4.64 -37.32 41.32
CA SER A 45 6.09 -37.31 41.15
C SER A 45 6.66 -38.63 40.62
N SER A 46 7.54 -38.56 39.63
CA SER A 46 8.47 -39.65 39.31
C SER A 46 9.88 -39.11 39.21
N THR A 47 10.67 -39.51 40.21
CA THR A 47 12.12 -39.38 40.29
C THR A 47 12.75 -40.35 39.30
N GLN A 48 13.54 -39.85 38.32
CA GLN A 48 14.43 -40.72 37.53
C GLN A 48 15.85 -40.13 37.41
N PRO A 49 16.91 -40.92 37.70
CA PRO A 49 18.32 -40.52 37.72
C PRO A 49 18.99 -40.38 36.33
N PRO A 50 20.21 -39.81 36.24
CA PRO A 50 20.72 -39.10 35.07
C PRO A 50 21.24 -40.04 33.97
N ARG A 51 20.92 -39.71 32.71
CA ARG A 51 21.52 -40.34 31.52
C ARG A 51 22.67 -39.48 30.97
N PRO A 52 23.75 -40.10 30.48
CA PRO A 52 24.98 -39.41 30.10
C PRO A 52 24.81 -38.54 28.84
N ALA A 53 25.41 -37.34 28.90
CA ALA A 53 25.44 -36.36 27.83
C ALA A 53 26.19 -36.89 26.60
N VAL A 54 25.45 -37.23 25.54
CA VAL A 54 26.02 -37.45 24.22
C VAL A 54 26.31 -36.08 23.60
N ARG A 55 27.58 -35.75 23.57
CA ARG A 55 28.17 -34.54 23.00
C ARG A 55 27.98 -34.56 21.48
N LEU A 56 26.89 -33.97 20.99
CA LEU A 56 26.68 -33.71 19.56
C LEU A 56 27.65 -32.61 19.10
N THR A 57 28.74 -33.03 18.44
CA THR A 57 29.58 -32.18 17.60
C THR A 57 28.74 -31.71 16.41
N ARG A 58 28.12 -30.53 16.52
CA ARG A 58 27.51 -29.85 15.36
C ARG A 58 28.63 -29.45 14.39
N SER A 59 28.73 -30.24 13.33
CA SER A 59 29.59 -30.00 12.18
C SER A 59 29.25 -28.66 11.54
N ALA A 60 30.29 -28.02 11.04
CA ALA A 60 30.28 -26.70 10.43
C ALA A 60 29.38 -26.65 9.18
N SER A 61 28.65 -25.55 9.06
CA SER A 61 28.37 -24.92 7.77
C SER A 61 28.36 -23.42 8.00
N ARG A 62 29.56 -22.85 7.98
CA ARG A 62 29.77 -21.42 7.83
C ARG A 62 29.40 -21.05 6.40
N SER A 63 28.11 -20.83 6.13
CA SER A 63 27.71 -20.04 4.97
C SER A 63 28.08 -18.59 5.25
N SER A 64 29.34 -18.29 5.00
CA SER A 64 29.89 -16.96 4.90
C SER A 64 29.24 -16.27 3.70
N LEU A 65 28.03 -15.72 3.90
CA LEU A 65 27.62 -14.56 3.13
C LEU A 65 28.48 -13.40 3.63
N GLN A 66 29.70 -13.35 3.12
CA GLN A 66 30.43 -12.10 2.94
C GLN A 66 29.60 -11.26 1.99
N ASN A 67 28.57 -10.59 2.52
CA ASN A 67 28.05 -9.41 1.88
C ASN A 67 29.12 -8.33 2.03
N SER A 68 30.04 -8.33 1.05
CA SER A 68 30.46 -7.09 0.42
C SER A 68 29.23 -6.16 0.35
N SER A 69 29.19 -4.99 0.95
CA SER A 69 30.28 -4.03 0.98
C SER A 69 30.04 -3.03 2.09
N LYS A 70 31.08 -2.74 2.87
CA LYS A 70 31.29 -1.41 3.44
C LYS A 70 31.64 -0.43 2.30
N ILE A 71 30.76 -0.30 1.31
CA ILE A 71 30.74 0.86 0.43
C ILE A 71 30.22 1.98 1.32
N GLY A 72 31.05 3.01 1.51
CA GLY A 72 30.74 4.16 2.36
C GLY A 72 29.29 4.58 2.17
N SER A 73 28.60 4.78 3.29
CA SER A 73 27.17 5.08 3.40
C SER A 73 26.81 6.37 2.64
N ARG A 74 26.86 6.35 1.31
CA ARG A 74 26.15 7.31 0.48
C ARG A 74 24.69 7.05 0.77
N SER A 75 24.00 8.09 1.22
CA SER A 75 22.56 8.06 1.42
C SER A 75 21.89 7.41 0.22
N LEU A 76 20.93 6.51 0.45
CA LEU A 76 20.11 5.86 -0.58
C LEU A 76 19.60 6.87 -1.61
N ALA A 77 19.25 8.08 -1.14
CA ALA A 77 18.83 9.19 -1.99
C ALA A 77 19.90 9.58 -3.03
N ALA A 78 21.17 9.69 -2.63
CA ALA A 78 22.28 10.03 -3.51
C ALA A 78 22.58 8.91 -4.52
N SER A 79 22.41 7.64 -4.11
CA SER A 79 22.56 6.50 -5.03
C SER A 79 21.47 6.48 -6.10
N ILE A 80 20.23 6.79 -5.72
CA ILE A 80 19.11 6.93 -6.67
C ILE A 80 19.39 8.09 -7.61
N GLU A 81 19.79 9.25 -7.08
CA GLU A 81 20.06 10.45 -7.86
C GLU A 81 21.15 10.24 -8.91
N ALA A 82 22.24 9.55 -8.56
CA ALA A 82 23.31 9.21 -9.49
C ALA A 82 22.87 8.27 -10.64
N ARG A 83 21.75 7.56 -10.48
CA ARG A 83 21.20 6.62 -11.49
C ARG A 83 20.11 7.24 -12.34
N LEU A 84 19.63 8.44 -12.01
CA LEU A 84 18.59 9.12 -12.79
C LEU A 84 19.11 9.46 -14.18
N LYS A 85 18.38 9.03 -15.20
CA LYS A 85 18.69 9.36 -16.58
C LYS A 85 17.88 10.62 -16.98
N PRO A 86 18.46 11.54 -17.77
CA PRO A 86 17.78 12.77 -18.18
C PRO A 86 16.60 12.51 -19.13
N ASN A 87 16.51 11.32 -19.72
CA ASN A 87 15.42 10.91 -20.60
C ASN A 87 14.11 10.56 -19.87
N GLY A 88 14.06 10.65 -18.53
CA GLY A 88 12.86 10.31 -17.77
C GLY A 88 12.67 8.82 -17.49
N SER A 89 13.67 7.98 -17.77
CA SER A 89 13.55 6.53 -17.54
C SER A 89 13.21 6.21 -16.09
N ILE A 90 12.39 5.18 -15.90
CA ILE A 90 12.05 4.66 -14.58
C ILE A 90 13.27 3.97 -13.98
N ILE A 91 13.62 4.34 -12.74
CA ILE A 91 14.60 3.62 -11.94
C ILE A 91 13.97 3.13 -10.63
N THR A 92 14.48 2.02 -10.11
CA THR A 92 14.08 1.47 -8.81
C THR A 92 15.28 1.31 -7.90
N ARG A 93 15.03 1.08 -6.60
CA ARG A 93 16.09 0.81 -5.62
C ARG A 93 16.83 -0.49 -5.87
N PHE A 94 16.24 -1.40 -6.65
CA PHE A 94 16.69 -2.78 -6.79
C PHE A 94 17.56 -3.01 -8.03
N GLY A 95 17.59 -2.07 -8.98
CA GLY A 95 18.44 -2.19 -10.15
C GLY A 95 17.65 -2.31 -11.45
N GLU A 96 18.34 -2.81 -12.47
CA GLU A 96 17.79 -3.21 -13.75
C GLU A 96 18.22 -4.68 -14.00
N GLN A 97 17.33 -5.49 -14.59
CA GLN A 97 17.62 -6.84 -15.05
C GLN A 97 17.21 -6.91 -16.53
N ASP A 98 18.12 -7.34 -17.40
CA ASP A 98 17.89 -7.43 -18.85
C ASP A 98 17.42 -6.10 -19.49
N GLY A 99 17.88 -4.98 -18.93
CA GLY A 99 17.51 -3.63 -19.37
C GLY A 99 16.19 -3.09 -18.80
N GLU A 100 15.46 -3.89 -18.03
CA GLU A 100 14.18 -3.51 -17.42
C GLU A 100 14.33 -3.25 -15.91
N PRO A 101 13.64 -2.24 -15.35
CA PRO A 101 13.69 -1.96 -13.92
C PRO A 101 13.08 -3.09 -13.08
N ILE A 102 13.78 -3.47 -12.00
CA ILE A 102 13.31 -4.50 -11.06
C ILE A 102 12.37 -3.88 -10.04
N PHE A 103 11.13 -4.36 -9.98
CA PHE A 103 10.17 -3.95 -8.96
C PHE A 103 10.07 -5.00 -7.86
N ILE A 104 10.06 -4.54 -6.60
CA ILE A 104 9.79 -5.38 -5.43
C ILE A 104 8.65 -4.73 -4.67
N ARG A 105 7.66 -5.54 -4.30
CA ARG A 105 6.56 -5.15 -3.42
C ARG A 105 7.08 -4.97 -2.01
N GLU A 106 6.97 -3.76 -1.49
CA GLU A 106 7.32 -3.43 -0.12
C GLU A 106 6.08 -3.37 0.75
N ASP A 107 6.25 -3.70 2.02
CA ASP A 107 5.22 -3.55 3.04
C ASP A 107 5.59 -2.45 4.04
N ARG A 108 4.57 -1.86 4.64
CA ARG A 108 4.77 -0.86 5.68
C ARG A 108 3.65 -0.86 6.70
N VAL A 109 4.04 -1.05 7.95
CA VAL A 109 3.21 -0.79 9.13
C VAL A 109 3.56 0.60 9.64
N THR A 110 2.60 1.52 9.64
CA THR A 110 2.82 2.91 10.10
C THR A 110 2.19 3.22 11.44
N SER A 111 1.21 2.43 11.87
CA SER A 111 0.51 2.62 13.12
C SER A 111 1.02 1.64 14.16
N THR A 112 1.51 2.15 15.30
CA THR A 112 1.80 1.30 16.47
C THR A 112 0.54 0.89 17.20
N THR A 113 -0.56 1.64 17.04
CA THR A 113 -1.86 1.35 17.67
C THR A 113 -2.76 0.48 16.80
N GLU A 114 -2.49 0.40 15.50
CA GLU A 114 -3.20 -0.44 14.54
C GLU A 114 -2.16 -1.25 13.73
N PRO A 115 -1.50 -2.25 14.35
CA PRO A 115 -0.44 -3.01 13.71
C PRO A 115 -0.93 -3.82 12.49
N ASP A 116 -2.22 -4.13 12.44
CA ASP A 116 -2.85 -4.86 11.34
C ASP A 116 -3.00 -4.02 10.06
N VAL A 117 -2.61 -2.74 10.10
CA VAL A 117 -2.68 -1.84 8.94
C VAL A 117 -1.37 -1.87 8.19
N VAL A 118 -1.30 -2.80 7.25
CA VAL A 118 -0.20 -2.90 6.31
C VAL A 118 -0.55 -2.13 5.04
N THR A 119 0.38 -1.28 4.62
CA THR A 119 0.38 -0.69 3.28
C THR A 119 1.36 -1.46 2.42
N TYR A 120 0.86 -2.15 1.40
CA TYR A 120 1.70 -2.74 0.37
C TYR A 120 1.86 -1.74 -0.77
N PHE A 121 3.10 -1.52 -1.20
CA PHE A 121 3.40 -0.54 -2.22
C PHE A 121 4.58 -0.92 -3.09
N TRP A 122 4.61 -0.30 -4.26
CA TRP A 122 5.64 -0.42 -5.28
C TRP A 122 6.22 0.97 -5.49
N GLU A 123 7.54 1.08 -5.67
CA GLU A 123 8.19 2.39 -5.73
C GLU A 123 9.14 2.53 -6.93
N SER A 124 9.10 3.72 -7.53
CA SER A 124 10.06 4.14 -8.54
C SER A 124 10.49 5.59 -8.39
N PHE A 125 11.51 5.96 -9.14
CA PHE A 125 11.99 7.33 -9.27
C PHE A 125 12.14 7.69 -10.73
N THR A 126 11.83 8.94 -11.07
CA THR A 126 11.97 9.49 -12.42
C THR A 126 12.45 10.94 -12.36
N THR A 127 12.94 11.47 -13.47
CA THR A 127 13.20 12.91 -13.65
C THR A 127 12.00 13.64 -14.25
N THR A 128 11.09 12.91 -14.90
CA THR A 128 9.86 13.44 -15.51
C THR A 128 8.62 12.77 -14.93
N PRO A 129 7.49 13.49 -14.76
CA PRO A 129 6.24 12.88 -14.32
C PRO A 129 5.76 11.77 -15.26
N LEU A 130 5.33 10.65 -14.68
CA LEU A 130 4.71 9.56 -15.43
C LEU A 130 3.24 9.88 -15.72
N ARG A 131 2.80 9.55 -16.93
CA ARG A 131 1.37 9.61 -17.34
C ARG A 131 0.58 8.47 -16.70
N GLN A 132 1.16 7.28 -16.69
CA GLN A 132 0.61 6.06 -16.12
C GLN A 132 1.73 5.26 -15.45
N PRO A 133 1.43 4.39 -14.47
CA PRO A 133 2.44 3.53 -13.89
C PRO A 133 2.89 2.46 -14.92
N PRO A 134 4.05 1.84 -14.70
CA PRO A 134 4.49 0.69 -15.48
C PRO A 134 3.50 -0.48 -15.33
N THR A 135 3.51 -1.37 -16.30
CA THR A 135 2.70 -2.58 -16.28
C THR A 135 3.28 -3.56 -15.26
N LEU A 136 2.62 -3.71 -14.11
CA LEU A 136 3.03 -4.63 -13.04
C LEU A 136 2.16 -5.89 -12.98
N THR A 137 1.32 -6.15 -13.98
CA THR A 137 0.41 -7.30 -14.01
C THR A 137 1.12 -8.65 -14.10
N MET A 138 2.41 -8.67 -14.44
CA MET A 138 3.23 -9.88 -14.44
C MET A 138 3.66 -10.31 -13.03
N TYR A 139 3.49 -9.45 -12.03
CA TYR A 139 3.84 -9.74 -10.65
C TYR A 139 2.64 -10.38 -9.94
N PRO A 140 2.73 -11.67 -9.54
CA PRO A 140 1.58 -12.42 -9.02
C PRO A 140 1.14 -11.97 -7.63
N ASP A 141 1.96 -11.21 -6.93
CA ASP A 141 1.71 -10.61 -5.61
C ASP A 141 1.01 -9.25 -5.69
N LEU A 142 0.71 -8.74 -6.89
CA LEU A 142 -0.05 -7.51 -7.08
C LEU A 142 -1.52 -7.73 -6.67
N THR A 143 -1.94 -7.06 -5.59
CA THR A 143 -3.30 -7.20 -5.03
C THR A 143 -4.10 -5.91 -5.03
N VAL A 144 -5.44 -6.02 -5.03
CA VAL A 144 -6.32 -4.85 -4.92
C VAL A 144 -5.99 -4.07 -3.65
N GLY A 145 -5.84 -2.75 -3.78
CA GLY A 145 -5.44 -1.86 -2.70
C GLY A 145 -3.94 -1.59 -2.59
N ASP A 146 -3.10 -2.30 -3.36
CA ASP A 146 -1.68 -1.98 -3.51
C ASP A 146 -1.50 -0.58 -4.09
N VAL A 147 -0.45 0.11 -3.63
CA VAL A 147 -0.16 1.49 -4.05
C VAL A 147 1.09 1.52 -4.92
N TYR A 148 1.03 2.14 -6.08
CA TYR A 148 2.24 2.51 -6.83
C TYR A 148 2.62 3.96 -6.51
N CYS A 149 3.89 4.17 -6.15
CA CYS A 149 4.45 5.46 -5.77
C CYS A 149 5.62 5.81 -6.69
N ASN A 150 5.48 6.89 -7.47
CA ASN A 150 6.59 7.44 -8.24
C ASN A 150 7.09 8.75 -7.63
N HIS A 151 8.40 8.85 -7.47
CA HIS A 151 9.10 10.05 -7.03
C HIS A 151 9.78 10.77 -8.20
N VAL A 152 9.20 11.88 -8.62
CA VAL A 152 9.74 12.82 -9.61
C VAL A 152 10.79 13.71 -8.95
N LYS A 153 12.06 13.42 -9.20
CA LYS A 153 13.18 14.16 -8.62
C LYS A 153 13.31 15.54 -9.28
N GLY A 154 13.60 16.57 -8.48
CA GLY A 154 13.73 17.96 -8.93
C GLY A 154 12.46 18.81 -8.77
N GLU A 155 11.31 18.23 -8.40
CA GLU A 155 10.05 18.96 -8.22
C GLU A 155 9.63 19.11 -6.74
N VAL A 156 8.96 20.22 -6.40
CA VAL A 156 8.49 20.54 -5.04
C VAL A 156 7.34 19.64 -4.58
N LYS A 157 6.53 19.10 -5.53
CA LYS A 157 5.45 18.13 -5.28
C LYS A 157 5.70 16.83 -6.06
N ALA A 158 6.88 16.27 -5.80
CA ALA A 158 7.48 15.14 -6.49
C ALA A 158 6.72 13.80 -6.48
N THR A 159 5.65 13.60 -5.71
CA THR A 159 5.07 12.25 -5.54
C THR A 159 3.80 12.07 -6.36
N GLN A 160 3.79 11.03 -7.21
CA GLN A 160 2.61 10.58 -7.95
C GLN A 160 2.16 9.22 -7.39
N LEU A 161 0.85 9.06 -7.19
CA LEU A 161 0.26 7.87 -6.60
C LEU A 161 -0.79 7.24 -7.51
N TRP A 162 -0.87 5.92 -7.49
CA TRP A 162 -1.94 5.12 -8.09
C TRP A 162 -2.29 3.96 -7.15
N ILE A 163 -3.54 3.50 -7.21
CA ILE A 163 -4.02 2.35 -6.43
C ILE A 163 -4.47 1.28 -7.41
N TRP A 164 -4.04 0.04 -7.20
CA TRP A 164 -4.53 -1.11 -7.97
C TRP A 164 -5.96 -1.41 -7.53
N THR A 165 -6.91 -1.34 -8.46
CA THR A 165 -8.34 -1.46 -8.15
C THR A 165 -9.01 -2.40 -9.14
N MET A 166 -10.18 -2.92 -8.75
CA MET A 166 -11.04 -3.74 -9.59
C MET A 166 -12.19 -2.88 -10.12
N GLY A 167 -12.38 -2.86 -11.44
CA GLY A 167 -13.52 -2.24 -12.09
C GLY A 167 -14.81 -3.01 -11.85
N SER A 168 -15.95 -2.40 -12.15
CA SER A 168 -17.26 -3.06 -12.04
C SER A 168 -17.43 -4.22 -13.03
N ASP A 169 -16.61 -4.26 -14.07
CA ASP A 169 -16.51 -5.34 -15.05
C ASP A 169 -15.56 -6.48 -14.62
N GLY A 170 -14.95 -6.37 -13.42
CA GLY A 170 -13.95 -7.32 -12.94
C GLY A 170 -12.57 -7.15 -13.59
N SER A 171 -12.34 -6.06 -14.35
CA SER A 171 -11.01 -5.76 -14.87
C SER A 171 -10.17 -5.01 -13.83
N ALA A 172 -8.93 -5.45 -13.63
CA ALA A 172 -8.03 -4.78 -12.70
C ALA A 172 -7.22 -3.68 -13.41
N TYR A 173 -7.12 -2.50 -12.80
CA TYR A 173 -6.40 -1.37 -13.39
C TYR A 173 -5.82 -0.44 -12.33
N TRP A 174 -4.84 0.38 -12.73
CA TRP A 174 -4.28 1.43 -11.88
C TRP A 174 -5.16 2.69 -11.92
N LYS A 175 -5.81 3.01 -10.80
CA LYS A 175 -6.53 4.27 -10.64
C LYS A 175 -5.60 5.33 -10.09
N ARG A 176 -5.56 6.52 -10.71
CA ARG A 176 -4.81 7.66 -10.17
C ARG A 176 -5.31 8.00 -8.77
N ALA A 177 -4.39 8.19 -7.84
CA ALA A 177 -4.69 8.44 -6.44
C ALA A 177 -4.06 9.76 -5.94
N ARG A 178 -4.60 10.27 -4.84
CA ARG A 178 -4.13 11.47 -4.13
C ARG A 178 -4.11 11.23 -2.62
N GLU A 179 -3.34 12.04 -1.90
CA GLU A 179 -3.45 12.09 -0.45
C GLU A 179 -4.90 12.41 -0.05
N GLY A 180 -5.44 11.62 0.88
CA GLY A 180 -6.80 11.69 1.37
C GLY A 180 -7.80 10.75 0.72
N ASP A 181 -7.45 10.09 -0.39
CA ASP A 181 -8.30 9.07 -1.00
C ASP A 181 -8.63 7.95 -0.01
N VAL A 182 -9.84 7.40 -0.13
CA VAL A 182 -10.43 6.48 0.84
C VAL A 182 -10.42 5.05 0.28
N ARG A 183 -9.94 4.10 1.09
CA ARG A 183 -10.02 2.66 0.83
C ARG A 183 -11.37 2.10 1.30
N GLU A 184 -11.73 0.90 0.87
CA GLU A 184 -12.99 0.22 1.21
C GLU A 184 -13.26 0.13 2.72
N ASP A 185 -12.22 0.00 3.54
CA ASP A 185 -12.31 -0.02 5.01
C ASP A 185 -12.40 1.37 5.66
N GLY A 186 -12.56 2.44 4.87
CA GLY A 186 -12.67 3.82 5.35
C GLY A 186 -11.35 4.48 5.74
N ARG A 187 -10.22 3.79 5.58
CA ARG A 187 -8.88 4.35 5.80
C ARG A 187 -8.49 5.32 4.69
N ARG A 188 -7.59 6.24 5.01
CA ARG A 188 -7.14 7.29 4.08
C ARG A 188 -5.71 7.06 3.63
N LEU A 189 -5.42 7.36 2.37
CA LEU A 189 -4.06 7.35 1.83
C LEU A 189 -3.35 8.63 2.28
N THR A 190 -2.12 8.51 2.76
CA THR A 190 -1.27 9.66 3.09
C THR A 190 0.16 9.42 2.62
N VAL A 191 0.92 10.49 2.43
CA VAL A 191 2.36 10.39 2.17
C VAL A 191 3.13 10.82 3.40
N THR A 192 3.99 9.93 3.90
CA THR A 192 4.74 10.22 5.13
C THR A 192 5.74 11.36 4.91
N PRO A 193 5.76 12.43 5.73
CA PRO A 193 6.57 13.62 5.44
C PRO A 193 8.07 13.34 5.30
N LYS A 194 8.61 12.46 6.15
CA LYS A 194 10.04 12.15 6.24
C LYS A 194 10.53 11.21 5.14
N ARG A 195 9.78 10.14 4.85
CA ARG A 195 10.20 9.10 3.89
C ARG A 195 9.58 9.28 2.51
N LYS A 196 8.55 10.14 2.40
CA LYS A 196 7.72 10.33 1.20
C LYS A 196 7.02 9.06 0.71
N GLN A 197 6.96 8.00 1.53
CA GLN A 197 6.29 6.75 1.19
C GLN A 197 4.79 6.80 1.52
N PRO A 198 3.95 6.08 0.74
CA PRO A 198 2.51 6.01 0.98
C PRO A 198 2.19 5.23 2.25
N SER A 199 1.03 5.52 2.83
CA SER A 199 0.49 4.79 3.98
C SER A 199 -1.03 4.93 4.07
N TRP A 200 -1.70 3.80 4.31
CA TRP A 200 -3.06 3.75 4.81
C TRP A 200 -3.08 4.06 6.30
N VAL A 201 -3.92 5.03 6.68
CA VAL A 201 -4.07 5.50 8.06
C VAL A 201 -5.54 5.56 8.45
N SER A 202 -5.81 5.51 9.75
CA SER A 202 -7.18 5.61 10.26
C SER A 202 -7.85 6.91 9.79
N LYS A 203 -9.18 6.85 9.64
CA LYS A 203 -10.00 7.97 9.15
C LYS A 203 -9.73 9.27 9.91
N ASN A 204 -9.70 9.20 11.23
CA ASN A 204 -9.53 10.37 12.11
C ASN A 204 -8.12 10.96 11.98
N TRP A 205 -7.09 10.10 11.94
CA TRP A 205 -5.72 10.56 11.78
C TRP A 205 -5.50 11.19 10.40
N GLY A 206 -6.00 10.56 9.34
CA GLY A 206 -5.89 11.09 7.98
C GLY A 206 -6.52 12.48 7.82
N VAL A 207 -7.70 12.71 8.39
CA VAL A 207 -8.35 14.04 8.37
C VAL A 207 -7.50 15.09 9.11
N LYS A 208 -6.97 14.74 10.29
CA LYS A 208 -6.09 15.64 11.06
C LYS A 208 -4.83 15.99 10.26
N GLN A 209 -4.21 15.00 9.62
CA GLN A 209 -2.98 15.20 8.86
C GLN A 209 -3.20 16.09 7.64
N LEU A 210 -4.29 15.89 6.88
CA LEU A 210 -4.61 16.71 5.71
C LEU A 210 -4.88 18.18 6.09
N ARG A 211 -5.57 18.43 7.22
CA ARG A 211 -5.77 19.80 7.72
C ARG A 211 -4.45 20.50 8.05
N ASN A 212 -3.52 19.79 8.68
CA ASN A 212 -2.21 20.35 9.02
C ASN A 212 -1.39 20.70 7.76
N GLN A 213 -1.49 19.89 6.70
CA GLN A 213 -0.81 20.17 5.43
C GLN A 213 -1.39 21.37 4.68
N GLN A 214 -2.69 21.66 4.81
CA GLN A 214 -3.34 22.82 4.17
C GLN A 214 -3.03 24.14 4.88
N ALA A 215 -2.65 24.08 6.15
CA ALA A 215 -2.29 25.25 6.96
C ALA A 215 -0.80 25.65 6.83
N SER A 216 0.00 24.88 6.08
CA SER A 216 1.43 25.10 5.86
C SER A 216 1.68 25.61 4.44
#